data_AF-A0A3D4CUN6-F1
#
_entry.id   AF-A0A3D4CUN6-F1
#
_cell.length_a   1.000
_cell.length_b   1.000
_cell.length_c   1.000
_cell.angle_alpha   90.00
_cell.angle_beta   90.00
_cell.angle_gamma   90.00
#
_symmetry.space_group_name_H-M   'P 1'
#
loop_
_entity.id
_entity.type
_entity.pdbx_description
1 polymer ?
#
loop_
_entity_poly.entity_id
_entity_poly.type
_entity_poly.pdbx_seq_one_letter_code
_entity_poly.pdbx_strand_id
1 'polypeptide(L)'
;MSVIAGFTPVAENLSPAFHHPSHSVSLTNPIFLISLAALAIGITGGVLLYRGRDIDPLAENALFKIFRNKFYFDEAYLFLVRVFQNTVAAIVHLLDDFVIGTLIVGGVARSASGIGNLFRKLQNGNLQGYAFLFGAGIILIIYLTVFAR
;
A
#
# COMPACT_ATOMS: atom_id res chain seq x y z
N MET A 1 2.00 -17.33 -32.54
CA MET A 1 0.89 -18.32 -32.45
C MET A 1 -0.34 -17.98 -33.30
N SER A 2 -0.72 -16.70 -33.46
CA SER A 2 -1.89 -16.31 -34.30
C SER A 2 -1.73 -16.62 -35.81
N VAL A 3 -0.52 -16.50 -36.38
CA VAL A 3 -0.28 -16.74 -37.82
C VAL A 3 -0.48 -18.21 -38.22
N ILE A 4 -0.13 -19.14 -37.34
CA ILE A 4 -0.24 -20.59 -37.61
C ILE A 4 -1.69 -21.07 -37.47
N ALA A 5 -2.45 -20.51 -36.53
CA ALA A 5 -3.86 -20.83 -36.33
C ALA A 5 -4.79 -20.28 -37.43
N GLY A 6 -4.35 -19.27 -38.19
CA GLY A 6 -5.08 -18.73 -39.35
C GLY A 6 -4.76 -19.42 -40.68
N PHE A 7 -3.81 -20.37 -40.71
CA PHE A 7 -3.44 -21.09 -41.92
C PHE A 7 -4.48 -22.19 -42.19
N THR A 8 -5.31 -21.97 -43.20
CA THR A 8 -6.50 -22.77 -43.57
C THR A 8 -6.28 -24.29 -43.54
N PRO A 9 -5.17 -24.85 -44.09
CA PRO A 9 -4.94 -26.30 -44.10
C PRO A 9 -4.73 -26.94 -42.72
N VAL A 10 -4.24 -26.16 -41.76
CA VAL A 10 -3.94 -26.64 -40.40
C VAL A 10 -5.14 -26.38 -39.47
N ALA A 11 -5.82 -25.26 -39.67
CA ALA A 11 -6.95 -24.84 -38.85
C ALA A 11 -8.21 -25.70 -39.05
N GLU A 12 -8.47 -26.16 -40.28
CA GLU A 12 -9.61 -27.02 -40.62
C GLU A 12 -9.56 -28.40 -39.94
N ASN A 13 -8.37 -28.95 -39.72
CA ASN A 13 -8.20 -30.27 -39.07
C ASN A 13 -8.26 -30.22 -37.53
N LEU A 14 -8.08 -29.04 -36.93
CA LEU A 14 -7.93 -28.90 -35.47
C LEU A 14 -9.17 -28.31 -34.77
N SER A 15 -10.10 -27.70 -35.52
CA SER A 15 -11.27 -27.02 -34.93
C SER A 15 -12.55 -27.30 -35.72
N PRO A 16 -13.53 -28.00 -35.13
CA PRO A 16 -14.84 -28.25 -35.74
C PRO A 16 -15.63 -26.98 -36.09
N ALA A 17 -15.28 -25.84 -35.48
CA ALA A 17 -15.95 -24.54 -35.67
C ALA A 17 -15.56 -23.82 -36.99
N PHE A 18 -14.56 -24.31 -37.73
CA PHE A 18 -14.15 -23.74 -39.03
C PHE A 18 -15.11 -24.04 -40.18
N HIS A 19 -16.14 -24.88 -39.98
CA HIS A 19 -17.15 -25.19 -41.00
C HIS A 19 -18.11 -24.03 -41.31
N HIS A 20 -17.99 -22.88 -40.63
CA HIS A 20 -18.72 -21.67 -41.00
C HIS A 20 -17.91 -20.85 -42.02
N PRO A 21 -18.45 -20.58 -43.23
CA PRO A 21 -17.73 -19.92 -44.33
C PRO A 21 -17.33 -18.45 -44.07
N SER A 22 -17.57 -17.93 -42.86
CA SER A 22 -17.31 -16.54 -42.47
C SER A 22 -15.90 -16.27 -41.93
N HIS A 23 -15.06 -17.30 -41.71
CA HIS A 23 -13.75 -17.15 -41.05
C HIS A 23 -12.56 -17.74 -41.83
N SER A 24 -12.70 -18.02 -43.13
CA SER A 24 -11.53 -18.32 -43.95
C SER A 24 -10.75 -17.03 -44.23
N VAL A 25 -9.41 -17.09 -44.11
CA VAL A 25 -8.52 -15.97 -44.46
C VAL A 25 -8.60 -15.78 -45.98
N SER A 26 -9.55 -14.97 -46.41
CA SER A 26 -9.70 -14.58 -47.80
C SER A 26 -8.89 -13.32 -48.05
N LEU A 27 -7.88 -13.42 -48.91
CA LEU A 27 -7.03 -12.29 -49.33
C LEU A 27 -7.82 -11.18 -50.05
N THR A 28 -9.03 -11.49 -50.53
CA THR A 28 -9.97 -10.55 -51.14
C THR A 28 -11.00 -10.00 -50.15
N ASN A 29 -10.97 -10.39 -48.87
CA ASN A 29 -11.88 -9.85 -47.88
C ASN A 29 -11.61 -8.34 -47.69
N PRO A 30 -12.63 -7.47 -47.84
CA PRO A 30 -12.44 -6.02 -47.71
C PRO A 30 -11.91 -5.61 -46.33
N ILE A 31 -12.29 -6.31 -45.26
CA ILE A 31 -11.81 -6.03 -43.89
C ILE A 31 -10.31 -6.33 -43.77
N PHE A 32 -9.85 -7.42 -44.40
CA PHE A 32 -8.44 -7.77 -44.44
C PHE A 32 -7.64 -6.72 -45.21
N LEU A 33 -8.13 -6.32 -46.38
CA LEU A 33 -7.49 -5.29 -47.21
C LEU A 33 -7.42 -3.93 -46.51
N ILE A 34 -8.49 -3.50 -45.83
CA ILE A 34 -8.52 -2.26 -45.06
C ILE A 34 -7.54 -2.31 -43.89
N SER A 35 -7.47 -3.45 -43.18
CA SER A 35 -6.53 -3.63 -42.06
C SER A 35 -5.08 -3.62 -42.55
N LEU A 36 -4.80 -4.26 -43.68
CA LEU A 36 -3.48 -4.27 -44.32
C LEU A 36 -3.09 -2.87 -44.81
N ALA A 37 -4.03 -2.13 -45.39
CA ALA A 37 -3.81 -0.75 -45.80
C ALA A 37 -3.54 0.16 -44.59
N ALA A 38 -4.31 0.04 -43.50
CA ALA A 38 -4.10 0.79 -42.27
C ALA A 38 -2.72 0.51 -41.66
N LEU A 39 -2.28 -0.75 -41.65
CA LEU A 39 -0.94 -1.14 -41.22
C LEU A 39 0.14 -0.49 -42.11
N ALA A 40 0.00 -0.59 -43.44
CA ALA A 40 0.95 0.00 -44.38
C ALA A 40 1.05 1.52 -44.21
N ILE A 41 -0.08 2.20 -44.02
CA ILE A 41 -0.14 3.65 -43.73
C ILE A 41 0.56 3.95 -42.40
N GLY A 42 0.29 3.19 -41.34
CA GLY A 42 0.91 3.38 -40.04
C GLY A 42 2.43 3.21 -40.06
N ILE A 43 2.93 2.15 -40.72
CA ILE A 43 4.37 1.91 -40.88
C ILE A 43 5.00 3.00 -41.73
N THR A 44 4.41 3.31 -42.88
CA THR A 44 4.96 4.33 -43.80
C THR A 44 4.99 5.69 -43.12
N GLY A 45 3.93 6.06 -42.41
CA GLY A 45 3.85 7.29 -41.63
C GLY A 45 4.94 7.35 -40.55
N GLY A 46 5.12 6.27 -39.78
CA GLY A 46 6.17 6.19 -38.77
C GLY A 46 7.58 6.31 -39.38
N VAL A 47 7.86 5.58 -40.46
CA VAL A 47 9.17 5.62 -41.13
C VAL A 47 9.44 7.02 -41.68
N LEU A 48 8.51 7.63 -42.42
CA LEU A 48 8.71 8.97 -42.99
C LEU A 48 8.93 10.04 -41.91
N LEU A 49 8.23 9.92 -40.79
CA LEU A 49 8.28 10.89 -39.70
C LEU A 49 9.60 10.81 -38.90
N TYR A 50 10.17 9.61 -38.74
CA TYR A 50 11.40 9.38 -37.95
C TYR A 50 12.67 9.17 -38.79
N ARG A 51 12.60 9.13 -40.13
CA ARG A 51 13.77 8.88 -40.97
C ARG A 51 14.82 9.99 -40.84
N GLY A 52 16.03 9.63 -40.40
CA GLY A 52 17.16 10.56 -40.32
C GLY A 52 17.01 11.66 -39.26
N ARG A 53 16.18 11.43 -38.23
CA ARG A 53 16.01 12.34 -37.10
C ARG A 53 16.63 11.74 -35.84
N ASP A 54 17.57 12.45 -35.24
CA ASP A 54 18.18 12.07 -33.96
C ASP A 54 17.34 12.52 -32.74
N ILE A 55 16.45 13.50 -32.96
CA ILE A 55 15.57 14.08 -31.93
C ILE A 55 14.13 13.88 -32.38
N ASP A 56 13.28 13.41 -31.46
CA ASP A 56 11.86 13.16 -31.71
C ASP A 56 11.16 14.46 -32.19
N PRO A 57 10.65 14.49 -33.45
CA PRO A 57 10.03 15.68 -34.02
C PRO A 57 8.71 16.07 -33.36
N LEU A 58 8.09 15.18 -32.56
CA LEU A 58 6.86 15.46 -31.82
C LEU A 58 7.10 15.79 -30.34
N ALA A 59 8.37 15.89 -29.92
CA ALA A 59 8.71 16.13 -28.51
C ALA A 59 8.08 17.41 -27.93
N GLU A 60 7.88 18.45 -28.74
CA GLU A 60 7.26 19.71 -28.31
C GLU A 60 5.72 19.67 -28.32
N ASN A 61 5.11 18.66 -28.94
CA ASN A 61 3.66 18.56 -29.03
C ASN A 61 3.07 18.12 -27.68
N ALA A 62 2.15 18.93 -27.13
CA ALA A 62 1.50 18.68 -25.86
C ALA A 62 0.78 17.32 -25.81
N LEU A 63 0.16 16.91 -26.93
CA LEU A 63 -0.50 15.60 -27.04
C LEU A 63 0.52 14.46 -26.90
N PHE A 64 1.63 14.54 -27.63
CA PHE A 64 2.66 13.48 -27.62
C PHE A 64 3.36 13.38 -26.26
N LYS A 65 3.48 14.49 -25.54
CA LYS A 65 3.95 14.50 -24.14
C LYS A 65 3.06 13.67 -23.22
N ILE A 66 1.74 13.69 -23.41
CA ILE A 66 0.79 12.87 -22.63
C ILE A 66 0.98 11.38 -22.97
N PHE A 67 1.05 11.02 -24.26
CA PHE A 67 1.29 9.64 -24.68
C PHE A 67 2.65 9.12 -24.18
N ARG A 68 3.69 9.96 -24.22
CA ARG A 68 5.03 9.66 -23.70
C ARG A 68 5.02 9.36 -22.20
N ASN A 69 4.23 10.10 -21.43
CA ASN A 69 4.06 9.91 -19.99
C ASN A 69 2.96 8.88 -19.65
N LYS A 70 2.58 8.00 -20.59
CA LYS A 70 1.56 6.96 -20.39
C LYS A 70 0.26 7.52 -19.79
N PHE A 71 -0.18 8.68 -20.26
CA PHE A 71 -1.36 9.40 -19.76
C PHE A 71 -1.33 9.77 -18.27
N TYR A 72 -0.15 9.80 -17.66
CA TYR A 72 0.04 10.06 -16.22
C TYR A 72 -0.67 9.05 -15.29
N PHE A 73 -1.03 7.86 -15.80
CA PHE A 73 -1.67 6.83 -14.98
C PHE A 73 -0.75 6.32 -13.88
N ASP A 74 0.53 6.15 -14.19
CA ASP A 74 1.54 5.66 -13.24
C ASP A 74 1.71 6.66 -12.08
N GLU A 75 1.81 7.96 -12.39
CA GLU A 75 1.95 9.03 -11.40
C GLU A 75 0.68 9.20 -10.54
N ALA A 76 -0.51 9.13 -11.16
CA ALA A 76 -1.77 9.19 -10.45
C ALA A 76 -1.93 7.99 -9.50
N TYR A 77 -1.57 6.79 -9.96
CA TYR A 77 -1.58 5.59 -9.14
C TYR A 77 -0.60 5.70 -7.97
N LEU A 78 0.65 6.11 -8.22
CA LEU A 78 1.65 6.31 -7.17
C LEU A 78 1.22 7.37 -6.15
N PHE A 79 0.61 8.46 -6.61
CA PHE A 79 0.06 9.49 -5.74
C PHE A 79 -1.05 8.91 -4.84
N LEU A 80 -2.00 8.19 -5.43
CA LEU A 80 -3.09 7.55 -4.69
C LEU A 80 -2.55 6.58 -3.64
N VAL A 81 -1.66 5.67 -4.05
CA VAL A 81 -1.04 4.69 -3.15
C VAL A 81 -0.29 5.38 -2.02
N ARG A 82 0.50 6.42 -2.33
CA ARG A 82 1.25 7.18 -1.32
C ARG A 82 0.34 7.86 -0.31
N VAL A 83 -0.75 8.49 -0.75
CA VAL A 83 -1.70 9.15 0.15
C VAL A 83 -2.33 8.14 1.11
N PHE A 84 -2.81 7.00 0.58
CA PHE A 84 -3.42 5.97 1.41
C PHE A 84 -2.42 5.33 2.37
N GLN A 85 -1.25 4.92 1.87
CA GLN A 85 -0.23 4.28 2.70
C GLN A 85 0.32 5.22 3.77
N ASN A 86 0.61 6.48 3.45
CA ASN A 86 1.11 7.43 4.43
C ASN A 86 0.06 7.73 5.51
N THR A 87 -1.21 7.84 5.13
CA THR A 87 -2.29 8.09 6.08
C THR A 87 -2.45 6.91 7.04
N VAL A 88 -2.50 5.69 6.50
CA VAL A 88 -2.60 4.48 7.32
C VAL A 88 -1.37 4.31 8.21
N ALA A 89 -0.17 4.52 7.66
CA ALA A 89 1.07 4.43 8.43
C ALA A 89 1.11 5.46 9.57
N ALA A 90 0.67 6.69 9.33
CA ALA A 90 0.61 7.73 10.36
C ALA A 90 -0.38 7.36 11.48
N ILE A 91 -1.54 6.78 11.15
CA ILE A 91 -2.52 6.33 12.15
C ILE A 91 -1.93 5.19 12.98
N VAL A 92 -1.33 4.18 12.34
CA VAL A 92 -0.72 3.05 13.04
C VAL A 92 0.41 3.52 13.95
N HIS A 93 1.28 4.42 13.45
CA HIS A 93 2.37 4.97 14.23
C HIS A 93 1.87 5.77 15.43
N LEU A 94 0.82 6.60 15.25
CA LEU A 94 0.20 7.34 16.34
C LEU A 94 -0.36 6.39 17.40
N LEU A 95 -1.06 5.32 16.99
CA LEU A 95 -1.61 4.35 17.92
C LEU A 95 -0.52 3.60 18.68
N ASP A 96 0.52 3.13 18.01
CA ASP A 96 1.64 2.41 18.63
C ASP A 96 2.36 3.30 19.65
N ASP A 97 2.81 4.49 19.24
CA ASP A 97 3.58 5.39 20.10
C ASP A 97 2.74 5.96 21.25
N PHE A 98 1.47 6.27 21.00
CA PHE A 98 0.58 6.78 22.04
C PHE A 98 0.16 5.68 23.03
N VAL A 99 -0.36 4.56 22.53
CA VAL A 99 -0.90 3.50 23.40
C VAL A 99 0.21 2.73 24.08
N ILE A 100 1.20 2.25 23.33
CA ILE A 100 2.27 1.41 23.91
C ILE A 100 3.31 2.29 24.57
N GLY A 101 3.85 3.27 23.84
CA GLY A 101 4.92 4.14 24.35
C GLY A 101 4.45 5.00 25.52
N THR A 102 3.44 5.84 25.29
CA THR A 102 3.05 6.86 26.27
C THR A 102 2.15 6.31 27.37
N LEU A 103 1.08 5.59 27.02
CA LEU A 103 0.06 5.17 27.97
C LEU A 103 0.52 3.97 28.79
N ILE A 104 0.90 2.87 28.14
CA ILE A 104 1.28 1.64 28.84
C ILE A 104 2.65 1.81 29.50
N VAL A 105 3.71 1.99 28.70
CA VAL A 105 5.08 2.03 29.24
C VAL A 105 5.29 3.30 30.06
N GLY A 106 4.99 4.46 29.49
CA GLY A 106 5.12 5.75 30.18
C GLY A 106 4.22 5.87 31.40
N GLY A 107 2.97 5.39 31.32
CA GLY A 107 2.03 5.41 32.44
C GLY A 107 2.47 4.52 33.61
N VAL A 108 2.92 3.29 33.32
CA VAL A 108 3.45 2.38 34.35
C VAL A 108 4.71 2.97 34.99
N ALA A 109 5.64 3.50 34.19
CA ALA A 109 6.87 4.10 34.70
C ALA A 109 6.59 5.31 35.61
N ARG A 110 5.68 6.21 35.20
CA ARG A 110 5.25 7.36 36.01
C ARG A 110 4.53 6.93 37.29
N SER A 111 3.69 5.89 37.22
CA SER A 111 2.97 5.37 38.38
C SER A 111 3.94 4.75 39.40
N ALA A 112 4.84 3.88 38.94
CA ALA A 112 5.87 3.29 39.80
C ALA A 112 6.75 4.37 40.45
N SER A 113 7.20 5.36 39.66
CA SER A 113 7.98 6.49 40.16
C SER A 113 7.19 7.35 41.14
N GLY A 114 5.91 7.57 40.89
CA GLY A 114 5.00 8.30 41.77
C GLY A 114 4.81 7.62 43.11
N ILE A 115 4.56 6.30 43.10
CA ILE A 115 4.46 5.48 44.32
C ILE A 115 5.79 5.49 45.08
N GLY A 116 6.92 5.27 44.39
CA GLY A 116 8.24 5.34 45.02
C GLY A 116 8.52 6.71 45.66
N ASN A 117 8.12 7.80 44.99
CA ASN A 117 8.28 9.14 45.53
C ASN A 117 7.35 9.42 46.72
N LEU A 118 6.16 8.81 46.76
CA LEU A 118 5.27 8.86 47.93
C LEU A 118 5.87 8.09 49.12
N PHE A 119 6.36 6.88 48.90
CA PHE A 119 7.05 6.10 49.93
C PHE A 119 8.30 6.82 50.44
N ARG A 120 9.04 7.51 49.57
CA ARG A 120 10.16 8.37 49.94
C ARG A 120 9.73 9.48 50.91
N LYS A 121 8.55 10.08 50.72
CA LYS A 121 7.99 11.08 51.66
C LYS A 121 7.51 10.49 52.98
N LEU A 122 7.26 9.18 53.07
CA LEU A 122 6.99 8.54 54.37
C LEU A 122 8.29 8.37 55.17
N GLN A 123 9.43 8.31 54.50
CA GLN A 123 10.76 8.14 55.08
C GLN A 123 11.43 9.47 55.49
N ASN A 124 10.67 10.42 56.03
CA ASN A 124 11.16 11.78 56.35
C ASN A 124 12.04 11.86 57.63
N GLY A 125 12.44 10.72 58.21
CA GLY A 125 13.32 10.68 59.40
C GLY A 125 12.65 11.05 60.73
N ASN A 126 11.33 11.25 60.77
CA ASN A 126 10.60 11.56 61.99
C ASN A 126 10.33 10.31 62.84
N LEU A 127 11.09 10.14 63.94
CA LEU A 127 10.97 9.01 64.87
C LEU A 127 9.55 8.83 65.44
N GLN A 128 8.84 9.93 65.72
CA GLN A 128 7.47 9.90 66.25
C GLN A 128 6.47 9.34 65.21
N GLY A 129 6.68 9.66 63.93
CA GLY A 129 5.87 9.13 62.84
C GLY A 129 6.01 7.62 62.68
N TYR A 130 7.23 7.10 62.82
CA TYR A 130 7.48 5.65 62.80
C TYR A 130 6.83 4.93 63.99
N ALA A 131 6.93 5.49 65.20
CA ALA A 131 6.29 4.92 66.39
C ALA A 131 4.76 4.86 66.26
N PHE A 132 4.15 5.91 65.68
CA PHE A 132 2.70 5.93 65.39
C PHE A 132 2.30 4.86 64.38
N LEU A 133 3.01 4.74 63.25
CA LEU A 133 2.76 3.71 62.24
C LEU A 133 2.93 2.29 62.80
N PHE A 134 3.91 2.08 63.67
CA PHE A 134 4.13 0.80 64.34
C PHE A 134 2.96 0.42 65.25
N GLY A 135 2.50 1.34 66.10
CA GLY A 135 1.33 1.12 66.95
C GLY A 135 0.06 0.84 66.15
N ALA A 136 -0.19 1.61 65.08
CA ALA A 136 -1.30 1.39 64.16
C ALA A 136 -1.24 0.01 63.49
N GLY A 137 -0.04 -0.44 63.10
CA GLY A 137 0.18 -1.77 62.53
C GLY A 137 -0.16 -2.91 63.50
N ILE A 138 0.22 -2.79 64.78
CA ILE A 138 -0.13 -3.78 65.82
C ILE A 138 -1.65 -3.88 65.97
N ILE A 139 -2.33 -2.74 66.09
CA ILE A 139 -3.80 -2.69 66.22
C ILE A 139 -4.46 -3.33 64.99
N LEU A 140 -3.98 -3.03 63.78
CA LEU A 140 -4.49 -3.60 62.54
C LEU A 140 -4.33 -5.13 62.50
N ILE A 141 -3.18 -5.66 62.92
CA ILE A 141 -2.93 -7.11 62.97
C ILE A 141 -3.86 -7.79 63.97
N ILE A 142 -4.01 -7.22 65.17
CA ILE A 142 -4.94 -7.74 66.18
C ILE A 142 -6.36 -7.75 65.61
N TYR A 143 -6.77 -6.65 64.97
CA TYR A 143 -8.10 -6.55 64.36
C TYR A 143 -8.33 -7.64 63.31
N LEU A 144 -7.43 -7.78 62.33
CA LEU A 144 -7.54 -8.79 61.27
C LEU A 144 -7.51 -10.22 61.83
N THR A 145 -6.70 -10.49 62.85
CA THR A 145 -6.56 -11.85 63.40
C THR A 145 -7.74 -12.25 64.29
N VAL A 146 -8.29 -11.30 65.06
CA VAL A 146 -9.35 -11.58 66.04
C VAL A 146 -10.75 -11.44 65.42
N PHE A 147 -10.96 -10.44 64.56
CA PHE A 147 -12.29 -10.09 64.06
C PHE A 147 -12.50 -10.42 62.58
N ALA A 148 -11.45 -10.59 61.77
CA ALA A 148 -11.58 -10.96 60.35
C ALA A 148 -11.40 -12.47 60.09
N ARG A 149 -11.59 -13.29 61.13
CA ARG A 149 -11.82 -14.74 61.01
C ARG A 149 -13.29 -15.04 60.71
#